data_AF-A0A3B0RJ77-F1
#
_entry.id   AF-A0A3B0RJ77-F1
#
_cell.length_a   1.000
_cell.length_b   1.000
_cell.length_c   1.000
_cell.angle_alpha   90.00
_cell.angle_beta   90.00
_cell.angle_gamma   90.00
#
_symmetry.space_group_name_H-M   'P 1'
#
loop_
_entity.id
_entity.type
_entity.pdbx_description
1 polymer ?
#
loop_
_entity_poly.entity_id
_entity_poly.type
_entity_poly.pdbx_seq_one_letter_code
_entity_poly.pdbx_strand_id
1 'polypeptide(L)'
;MNNSKAILIFSLLFSIFYIPLSSAEVGRRTPNLDGTISAGPYYNPASKSYFELVKMQKKPGMGTTWRTAKALVGKRFFKNTRGRLAIIKDINTHQFLLQNFSAKNYWIGLQYFCNTQTLKWVDGTDATRSKFTVWDTDWSNTNIRCANMDYMPVHYTTATGTKALRWRASGPNKGYRMYLVEYPTGKE
;
A
#
# COMPACT_ATOMS: atom_id res chain seq x y z
N MET A 1 43.56 35.12 58.16
CA MET A 1 42.26 34.41 58.24
C MET A 1 41.40 34.83 57.05
N ASN A 2 41.03 33.85 56.22
CA ASN A 2 40.00 33.81 55.17
C ASN A 2 40.11 34.77 53.97
N ASN A 3 40.62 34.30 52.82
CA ASN A 3 40.05 33.40 51.80
C ASN A 3 39.17 34.11 50.76
N SER A 4 39.81 34.54 49.67
CA SER A 4 39.20 34.86 48.39
C SER A 4 38.56 33.61 47.79
N LYS A 5 37.24 33.64 47.57
CA LYS A 5 36.55 32.62 46.77
C LYS A 5 36.50 33.10 45.32
N ALA A 6 37.26 32.41 44.47
CA ALA A 6 37.15 32.49 43.02
C ALA A 6 35.80 31.90 42.57
N ILE A 7 35.05 32.66 41.78
CA ILE A 7 33.81 32.21 41.15
C ILE A 7 34.18 31.57 39.81
N LEU A 8 34.10 30.23 39.76
CA LEU A 8 34.20 29.45 38.53
C LEU A 8 32.86 29.49 37.81
N ILE A 9 32.81 30.20 36.68
CA ILE A 9 31.65 30.20 35.77
C ILE A 9 31.77 28.95 34.88
N PHE A 10 30.89 27.98 35.10
CA PHE A 10 30.80 26.76 34.30
C PHE A 10 29.88 27.04 33.09
N SER A 11 30.46 27.36 31.94
CA SER A 11 29.73 27.55 30.70
C SER A 11 29.21 26.21 30.17
N LEU A 12 27.90 25.95 30.33
CA LEU A 12 27.22 24.83 29.67
C LEU A 12 27.08 25.14 28.17
N LEU A 13 27.96 24.57 27.35
CA LEU A 13 27.80 24.54 25.90
C LEU A 13 26.69 23.54 25.55
N PHE A 14 25.46 24.02 25.40
CA PHE A 14 24.40 23.27 24.72
C PHE A 14 24.74 23.20 23.23
N SER A 15 25.45 22.14 22.83
CA SER A 15 25.60 21.79 21.42
C SER A 15 24.22 21.41 20.88
N ILE A 16 23.56 22.36 20.23
CA ILE A 16 22.37 22.11 19.42
C ILE A 16 22.83 21.22 18.27
N PHE A 17 22.65 19.91 18.41
CA PHE A 17 22.69 18.99 17.29
C PHE A 17 21.54 19.36 16.36
N TYR A 18 21.84 20.19 15.37
CA TYR A 18 21.01 20.36 14.20
C TYR A 18 20.96 19.01 13.48
N ILE A 19 19.96 18.20 13.81
CA ILE A 19 19.55 17.11 12.93
C ILE A 19 18.94 17.81 11.72
N PRO A 20 19.53 17.72 10.51
CA PRO A 20 18.83 18.17 9.33
C PRO A 20 17.60 17.27 9.20
N LEU A 21 16.42 17.86 9.42
CA LEU A 21 15.15 17.27 9.04
C LEU A 21 15.20 17.18 7.50
N SER A 22 15.69 16.05 6.98
CA SER A 22 15.60 15.75 5.56
C SER A 22 14.14 15.47 5.23
N SER A 23 13.37 16.54 5.06
CA SER A 23 12.16 16.51 4.27
C SER A 23 12.57 16.34 2.82
N ALA A 24 12.96 15.12 2.45
CA ALA A 24 12.61 14.70 1.12
C ALA A 24 11.09 14.76 1.08
N GLU A 25 10.54 15.78 0.43
CA GLU A 25 9.19 15.68 -0.13
C GLU A 25 9.23 14.49 -1.07
N VAL A 26 8.97 13.31 -0.53
CA VAL A 26 8.61 12.13 -1.30
C VAL A 26 7.23 12.46 -1.86
N GLY A 27 7.21 13.28 -2.91
CA GLY A 27 5.99 13.54 -3.66
C GLY A 27 5.40 12.19 -4.04
N ARG A 28 4.12 11.98 -3.75
CA ARG A 28 3.43 10.73 -4.08
C ARG A 28 3.66 10.42 -5.55
N ARG A 29 4.17 9.24 -5.86
CA ARG A 29 4.50 8.88 -7.25
C ARG A 29 3.35 8.13 -7.90
N THR A 30 3.16 8.39 -9.18
CA THR A 30 2.19 7.69 -10.02
C THR A 30 2.95 7.01 -11.17
N PRO A 31 2.50 5.84 -11.65
CA PRO A 31 3.02 5.30 -12.88
C PRO A 31 2.79 6.28 -14.03
N ASN A 32 3.71 6.33 -14.98
CA ASN A 32 3.58 7.22 -16.13
C ASN A 32 2.38 6.84 -17.04
N LEU A 33 2.03 7.75 -17.96
CA LEU A 33 0.79 7.63 -18.74
C LEU A 33 0.80 6.46 -19.73
N ASP A 34 1.96 6.05 -20.23
CA ASP A 34 2.12 4.91 -21.14
C ASP A 34 2.36 3.58 -20.38
N GLY A 35 2.57 3.63 -19.06
CA GLY A 35 2.84 2.48 -18.21
C GLY A 35 4.24 1.89 -18.37
N THR A 36 5.17 2.61 -19.03
CA THR A 36 6.58 2.20 -19.17
C THR A 36 7.38 2.38 -17.87
N ILE A 37 6.90 3.21 -16.94
CA ILE A 37 7.50 3.45 -15.63
C ILE A 37 6.42 3.24 -14.56
N SER A 38 6.66 2.28 -13.67
CA SER A 38 5.90 2.08 -12.44
C SER A 38 6.33 3.07 -11.35
N ALA A 39 5.52 3.20 -10.30
CA ALA A 39 5.96 3.89 -9.09
C ALA A 39 6.52 2.86 -8.10
N GLY A 40 7.80 2.96 -7.76
CA GLY A 40 8.53 1.98 -6.94
C GLY A 40 9.44 1.04 -7.76
N PRO A 41 9.96 -0.04 -7.16
CA PRO A 41 9.64 -0.56 -5.83
C PRO A 41 10.22 0.28 -4.67
N TYR A 42 9.42 0.52 -3.62
CA TYR A 42 9.83 1.23 -2.40
C TYR A 42 9.79 0.30 -1.18
N TYR A 43 10.82 0.35 -0.33
CA TYR A 43 10.90 -0.48 0.86
C TYR A 43 10.00 0.07 1.98
N ASN A 44 9.16 -0.79 2.55
CA ASN A 44 8.36 -0.50 3.73
C ASN A 44 8.92 -1.28 4.94
N PRO A 45 9.53 -0.61 5.94
CA PRO A 45 10.13 -1.28 7.08
C PRO A 45 9.11 -2.02 7.97
N ALA A 46 7.86 -1.57 8.04
CA ALA A 46 6.84 -2.22 8.88
C ALA A 46 6.51 -3.65 8.40
N SER A 47 6.43 -3.82 7.08
CA SER A 47 6.15 -5.12 6.44
C SER A 47 7.39 -5.87 5.97
N LYS A 48 8.58 -5.25 6.06
CA LYS A 48 9.85 -5.73 5.49
C LYS A 48 9.73 -6.17 4.02
N SER A 49 9.00 -5.39 3.24
CA SER A 49 8.64 -5.71 1.86
C SER A 49 8.78 -4.50 0.96
N TYR A 50 9.02 -4.73 -0.33
CA TYR A 50 9.00 -3.69 -1.35
C TYR A 50 7.63 -3.59 -2.01
N PHE A 51 7.15 -2.37 -2.27
CA PHE A 51 5.88 -2.14 -2.95
C PHE A 51 6.08 -1.38 -4.25
N GLU A 52 5.36 -1.79 -5.28
CA GLU A 52 5.39 -1.16 -6.60
C GLU A 52 3.95 -0.98 -7.10
N LEU A 53 3.54 0.26 -7.35
CA LEU A 53 2.28 0.54 -8.02
C LEU A 53 2.51 0.44 -9.53
N VAL A 54 1.78 -0.45 -10.18
CA VAL A 54 1.98 -0.76 -11.60
C VAL A 54 0.74 -0.38 -12.38
N LYS A 55 0.96 0.27 -13.52
CA LYS A 55 -0.06 0.48 -14.54
C LYS A 55 0.06 -0.61 -15.61
N MET A 56 -1.07 -1.15 -16.04
CA MET A 56 -1.09 -2.10 -17.15
C MET A 56 -0.72 -1.40 -18.47
N GLN A 57 0.19 -2.00 -19.24
CA GLN A 57 0.49 -1.59 -20.62
C GLN A 57 -0.53 -2.22 -21.60
N LYS A 58 -1.18 -1.35 -22.38
CA LYS A 58 -1.97 -1.59 -23.62
C LYS A 58 -3.32 -2.35 -23.54
N LYS A 59 -4.39 -1.57 -23.31
CA LYS A 59 -5.45 -1.23 -24.30
C LYS A 59 -6.21 -0.02 -23.75
N PRO A 60 -6.33 1.11 -24.49
CA PRO A 60 -7.18 2.22 -24.08
C PRO A 60 -8.60 1.71 -23.77
N GLY A 61 -9.17 2.14 -22.64
CA GLY A 61 -10.52 1.72 -22.23
C GLY A 61 -10.65 0.36 -21.53
N MET A 62 -9.63 -0.51 -21.54
CA MET A 62 -9.72 -1.84 -20.92
C MET A 62 -9.04 -1.88 -19.54
N GLY A 63 -9.80 -2.26 -18.50
CA GLY A 63 -9.25 -2.49 -17.17
C GLY A 63 -8.85 -3.95 -16.95
N THR A 64 -7.87 -4.20 -16.09
CA THR A 64 -7.42 -5.53 -15.66
C THR A 64 -8.36 -6.07 -14.59
N THR A 65 -8.89 -7.28 -14.76
CA THR A 65 -9.59 -7.97 -13.67
C THR A 65 -8.62 -8.32 -12.55
N TRP A 66 -9.12 -8.57 -11.34
CA TRP A 66 -8.26 -8.99 -10.23
C TRP A 66 -7.52 -10.28 -10.55
N ARG A 67 -8.17 -11.26 -11.20
CA ARG A 67 -7.55 -12.53 -11.60
C ARG A 67 -6.37 -12.29 -12.54
N THR A 68 -6.55 -11.42 -13.53
CA THR A 68 -5.47 -11.04 -14.44
C THR A 68 -4.36 -10.29 -13.70
N ALA A 69 -4.69 -9.40 -12.77
CA ALA A 69 -3.69 -8.70 -11.95
C ALA A 69 -2.87 -9.68 -11.11
N LYS A 70 -3.51 -10.67 -10.46
CA LYS A 70 -2.83 -11.75 -9.74
C LYS A 70 -1.88 -12.55 -10.63
N ALA A 71 -2.27 -12.84 -11.86
CA ALA A 71 -1.40 -13.53 -12.82
C ALA A 71 -0.20 -12.66 -13.24
N LEU A 72 -0.40 -11.34 -13.41
CA LEU A 72 0.66 -10.41 -13.81
C LEU A 72 1.68 -10.19 -12.69
N VAL A 73 1.25 -10.01 -11.44
CA VAL A 73 2.20 -9.85 -10.31
C VAL A 73 3.04 -11.11 -10.10
N GLY A 74 2.48 -12.30 -10.34
CA GLY A 74 3.21 -13.57 -10.23
C GLY A 74 4.28 -13.78 -11.30
N LYS A 75 4.38 -12.90 -12.31
CA LYS A 75 5.45 -12.87 -13.31
C LYS A 75 6.54 -11.86 -12.98
N ARG A 76 6.34 -11.04 -11.94
CA ARG A 76 7.29 -10.00 -11.55
C ARG A 76 8.24 -10.52 -10.48
N PHE A 77 9.49 -10.07 -10.56
CA PHE A 77 10.53 -10.37 -9.60
C PHE A 77 11.28 -9.09 -9.24
N PHE A 78 11.64 -8.97 -7.97
CA PHE A 78 12.53 -7.94 -7.48
C PHE A 78 13.46 -8.55 -6.45
N LYS A 79 14.78 -8.35 -6.58
CA LYS A 79 15.79 -8.97 -5.69
C LYS A 79 15.55 -10.47 -5.46
N ASN A 80 15.38 -11.23 -6.55
CA ASN A 80 15.07 -12.66 -6.56
C ASN A 80 13.77 -13.07 -5.81
N THR A 81 12.93 -12.10 -5.46
CA THR A 81 11.66 -12.34 -4.76
C THR A 81 10.51 -12.19 -5.73
N ARG A 82 9.64 -13.20 -5.78
CA ARG A 82 8.44 -13.19 -6.63
C ARG A 82 7.39 -12.24 -6.08
N GLY A 83 6.77 -11.46 -6.95
CA GLY A 83 5.70 -10.54 -6.60
C GLY A 83 4.38 -11.24 -6.25
N ARG A 84 3.61 -10.60 -5.35
CA ARG A 84 2.21 -10.92 -5.07
C ARG A 84 1.37 -9.65 -5.07
N LEU A 85 0.03 -9.79 -5.08
CA LEU A 85 -0.84 -8.65 -4.84
C LEU A 85 -0.67 -8.20 -3.40
N ALA A 86 -0.53 -6.91 -3.18
CA ALA A 86 -0.11 -6.36 -1.90
C ALA A 86 -1.02 -6.73 -0.74
N ILE A 87 -0.39 -7.08 0.38
CA ILE A 87 -1.03 -7.37 1.66
C ILE A 87 -0.82 -6.19 2.62
N ILE A 88 -1.90 -5.70 3.23
CA ILE A 88 -1.89 -4.50 4.08
C ILE A 88 -2.51 -4.86 5.44
N LYS A 89 -1.69 -5.37 6.35
CA LYS A 89 -2.13 -5.90 7.65
C LYS A 89 -2.15 -4.86 8.78
N ASP A 90 -1.59 -3.66 8.56
CA ASP A 90 -1.40 -2.67 9.60
C ASP A 90 -1.45 -1.22 9.09
N ILE A 91 -1.61 -0.29 10.04
CA ILE A 91 -1.70 1.14 9.78
C ILE A 91 -0.42 1.73 9.21
N ASN A 92 0.76 1.23 9.61
CA ASN A 92 2.05 1.74 9.14
C ASN A 92 2.22 1.47 7.64
N THR A 93 1.84 0.26 7.19
CA THR A 93 1.80 -0.10 5.78
C THR A 93 0.80 0.75 5.03
N HIS A 94 -0.40 1.00 5.58
CA HIS A 94 -1.36 1.90 4.94
C HIS A 94 -0.84 3.34 4.79
N GLN A 95 -0.23 3.90 5.84
CA GLN A 95 0.39 5.23 5.81
C GLN A 95 1.55 5.31 4.81
N PHE A 96 2.38 4.27 4.77
CA PHE A 96 3.44 4.14 3.77
C PHE A 96 2.87 4.21 2.35
N LEU A 97 1.78 3.50 2.06
CA LEU A 97 1.14 3.56 0.73
C LEU A 97 0.57 4.94 0.41
N LEU A 98 -0.04 5.62 1.40
CA LEU A 98 -0.55 6.99 1.26
C LEU A 98 0.54 8.01 0.92
N GLN A 99 1.74 7.82 1.47
CA GLN A 99 2.88 8.72 1.27
C GLN A 99 3.56 8.48 -0.08
N ASN A 100 3.65 7.21 -0.51
CA ASN A 100 4.46 6.86 -1.67
C ASN A 100 3.67 6.78 -2.98
N PHE A 101 2.36 6.51 -2.93
CA PHE A 101 1.58 6.21 -4.14
C PHE A 101 0.34 7.10 -4.28
N SER A 102 0.02 7.48 -5.52
CA SER A 102 -1.23 8.16 -5.86
C SER A 102 -1.93 7.49 -7.03
N ALA A 103 -3.17 7.06 -6.82
CA ALA A 103 -4.01 6.47 -7.86
C ALA A 103 -5.48 6.43 -7.43
N LYS A 104 -6.39 6.54 -8.41
CA LYS A 104 -7.83 6.51 -8.14
C LYS A 104 -8.33 5.14 -7.70
N ASN A 105 -7.94 4.08 -8.40
CA ASN A 105 -8.37 2.70 -8.13
C ASN A 105 -7.24 1.73 -8.47
N TYR A 106 -6.93 0.81 -7.56
CA TYR A 106 -5.95 -0.25 -7.84
C TYR A 106 -6.18 -1.51 -7.00
N TRP A 107 -5.96 -2.67 -7.62
CA TRP A 107 -6.13 -3.96 -6.95
C TRP A 107 -5.10 -4.19 -5.84
N ILE A 108 -5.56 -4.85 -4.77
CA ILE A 108 -4.74 -5.36 -3.67
C ILE A 108 -5.05 -6.85 -3.44
N GLY A 109 -4.32 -7.50 -2.55
CA GLY A 109 -4.42 -8.93 -2.30
C GLY A 109 -5.60 -9.39 -1.44
N LEU A 110 -6.51 -8.51 -1.02
CA LEU A 110 -7.63 -8.88 -0.16
C LEU A 110 -8.82 -9.42 -0.97
N GLN A 111 -9.47 -10.44 -0.42
CA GLN A 111 -10.60 -11.15 -1.02
C GLN A 111 -11.71 -11.33 0.03
N TYR A 112 -12.96 -11.03 -0.33
CA TYR A 112 -14.15 -11.32 0.48
C TYR A 112 -14.89 -12.54 -0.09
N PHE A 113 -14.85 -13.66 0.61
CA PHE A 113 -15.49 -14.91 0.19
C PHE A 113 -16.97 -14.89 0.56
N CYS A 114 -17.86 -14.99 -0.42
CA CYS A 114 -19.30 -14.82 -0.17
C CYS A 114 -19.91 -15.98 0.61
N ASN A 115 -19.54 -17.22 0.28
CA ASN A 115 -20.16 -18.40 0.87
C ASN A 115 -19.89 -18.51 2.39
N THR A 116 -18.68 -18.13 2.80
CA THR A 116 -18.24 -18.19 4.19
C THR A 116 -18.30 -16.83 4.90
N GLN A 117 -18.56 -15.75 4.15
CA GLN A 117 -18.52 -14.37 4.63
C GLN A 117 -17.18 -14.00 5.31
N THR A 118 -16.08 -14.62 4.87
CA THR A 118 -14.74 -14.42 5.45
C THR A 118 -13.86 -13.56 4.55
N LEU A 119 -12.90 -12.87 5.14
CA LEU A 119 -11.85 -12.17 4.42
C LEU A 119 -10.55 -12.99 4.40
N LYS A 120 -9.89 -13.08 3.25
CA LYS A 120 -8.56 -13.68 3.15
C LYS A 120 -7.63 -12.84 2.29
N TRP A 121 -6.38 -12.78 2.68
CA TRP A 121 -5.31 -12.26 1.84
C TRP A 121 -4.92 -13.29 0.76
N VAL A 122 -4.24 -12.82 -0.28
CA VAL A 122 -3.83 -13.65 -1.43
C VAL A 122 -2.85 -14.76 -1.06
N ASP A 123 -2.20 -14.67 0.11
CA ASP A 123 -1.34 -15.71 0.70
C ASP A 123 -2.12 -16.75 1.53
N GLY A 124 -3.45 -16.63 1.62
CA GLY A 124 -4.32 -17.51 2.38
C GLY A 124 -4.52 -17.10 3.85
N THR A 125 -3.80 -16.08 4.35
CA THR A 125 -3.98 -15.58 5.72
C THR A 125 -5.42 -15.11 5.93
N ASP A 126 -6.08 -15.57 6.99
CA ASP A 126 -7.39 -15.07 7.42
C ASP A 126 -7.28 -13.61 7.87
N ALA A 127 -8.14 -12.77 7.31
CA ALA A 127 -8.23 -11.34 7.59
C ALA A 127 -9.55 -10.94 8.26
N THR A 128 -10.43 -11.91 8.54
CA THR A 128 -11.76 -11.68 9.12
C THR A 128 -11.68 -11.01 10.49
N ARG A 129 -10.65 -11.34 11.27
CA ARG A 129 -10.36 -10.74 12.59
C ARG A 129 -9.15 -9.80 12.56
N SER A 130 -8.87 -9.19 11.42
CA SER A 130 -7.78 -8.22 11.31
C SER A 130 -8.02 -7.04 12.26
N LYS A 131 -7.00 -6.68 13.04
CA LYS A 131 -7.05 -5.49 13.93
C LYS A 131 -7.05 -4.18 13.13
N PHE A 132 -6.61 -4.22 11.88
CA PHE A 132 -6.57 -3.08 10.98
C PHE A 132 -7.53 -3.27 9.81
N THR A 133 -8.32 -2.23 9.55
CA THR A 133 -9.15 -2.13 8.35
C THR A 133 -9.38 -0.67 7.97
N VAL A 134 -9.54 -0.43 6.67
CA VAL A 134 -9.88 0.88 6.11
C VAL A 134 -10.97 0.77 5.05
N TRP A 135 -11.98 -0.06 5.30
CA TRP A 135 -13.20 -0.09 4.49
C TRP A 135 -13.81 1.30 4.35
N ASP A 136 -14.34 1.58 3.17
CA ASP A 136 -15.23 2.71 2.96
C ASP A 136 -16.63 2.40 3.50
N THR A 137 -17.43 3.44 3.74
CA THR A 137 -18.84 3.26 4.14
C THR A 137 -19.62 2.47 3.08
N ASP A 138 -19.36 2.76 1.81
CA ASP A 138 -19.80 1.95 0.68
C ASP A 138 -18.84 0.77 0.51
N TRP A 139 -18.98 -0.25 1.35
CA TRP A 139 -18.04 -1.38 1.36
C TRP A 139 -17.93 -2.10 0.01
N SER A 140 -18.96 -2.03 -0.84
CA SER A 140 -18.97 -2.58 -2.19
C SER A 140 -19.15 -1.51 -3.26
N ASN A 141 -18.37 -1.63 -4.32
CA ASN A 141 -18.37 -0.71 -5.46
C ASN A 141 -19.33 -1.11 -6.59
N THR A 142 -19.85 -2.33 -6.59
CA THR A 142 -20.84 -2.80 -7.60
C THR A 142 -22.09 -3.32 -6.91
N ASN A 143 -23.16 -3.63 -7.66
CA ASN A 143 -24.29 -4.45 -7.15
C ASN A 143 -24.07 -5.95 -7.40
N ILE A 144 -23.20 -6.29 -8.35
CA ILE A 144 -22.79 -7.67 -8.60
C ILE A 144 -21.91 -8.17 -7.44
N ARG A 145 -22.29 -9.29 -6.82
CA ARG A 145 -21.57 -9.98 -5.74
C ARG A 145 -21.14 -11.35 -6.25
N CYS A 146 -19.87 -11.72 -6.07
CA CYS A 146 -19.25 -13.02 -6.32
C CYS A 146 -19.42 -13.65 -7.73
N ALA A 147 -20.62 -13.67 -8.34
CA ALA A 147 -20.89 -14.11 -9.70
C ALA A 147 -20.13 -15.40 -10.07
N ASN A 148 -19.21 -15.35 -11.02
CA ASN A 148 -18.39 -16.47 -11.48
C ASN A 148 -17.15 -16.76 -10.61
N MET A 149 -17.10 -16.26 -9.38
CA MET A 149 -16.02 -16.44 -8.40
C MET A 149 -16.61 -16.65 -7.00
N ASP A 150 -15.95 -17.44 -6.17
CA ASP A 150 -16.40 -17.63 -4.77
C ASP A 150 -16.15 -16.40 -3.88
N TYR A 151 -15.49 -15.38 -4.42
CA TYR A 151 -15.10 -14.19 -3.69
C TYR A 151 -15.20 -12.91 -4.53
N MET A 152 -15.41 -11.79 -3.84
CA MET A 152 -15.24 -10.45 -4.36
C MET A 152 -13.80 -9.97 -4.13
N PRO A 153 -13.07 -9.60 -5.19
CA PRO A 153 -11.78 -8.94 -5.02
C PRO A 153 -11.92 -7.55 -4.41
N VAL A 154 -10.93 -7.15 -3.61
CA VAL A 154 -10.88 -5.83 -2.98
C VAL A 154 -9.84 -4.96 -3.66
N HIS A 155 -10.15 -3.67 -3.77
CA HIS A 155 -9.25 -2.65 -4.28
C HIS A 155 -9.17 -1.48 -3.30
N TYR A 156 -8.07 -0.74 -3.39
CA TYR A 156 -8.02 0.61 -2.87
C TYR A 156 -8.71 1.59 -3.82
N THR A 157 -9.38 2.59 -3.25
CA THR A 157 -9.98 3.69 -4.00
C THR A 157 -9.89 5.02 -3.24
N THR A 158 -9.75 6.11 -3.99
CA THR A 158 -9.97 7.49 -3.51
C THR A 158 -11.30 8.07 -4.01
N ALA A 159 -12.10 7.27 -4.72
CA ALA A 159 -13.42 7.65 -5.19
C ALA A 159 -14.47 7.52 -4.07
N THR A 160 -14.17 8.11 -2.91
CA THR A 160 -14.98 8.12 -1.70
C THR A 160 -15.50 9.54 -1.44
N GLY A 161 -16.47 9.68 -0.54
CA GLY A 161 -16.98 10.99 -0.12
C GLY A 161 -15.89 11.89 0.49
N THR A 162 -14.94 11.29 1.23
CA THR A 162 -13.84 12.00 1.90
C THR A 162 -12.57 12.13 1.05
N LYS A 163 -12.53 11.52 -0.15
CA LYS A 163 -11.32 11.33 -0.96
C LYS A 163 -10.18 10.56 -0.27
N ALA A 164 -10.40 10.07 0.94
CA ALA A 164 -9.46 9.23 1.64
C ALA A 164 -9.29 7.89 0.90
N LEU A 165 -8.08 7.34 0.97
CA LEU A 165 -7.76 6.03 0.40
C LEU A 165 -8.43 4.94 1.24
N ARG A 166 -9.43 4.26 0.69
CA ARG A 166 -10.23 3.24 1.39
C ARG A 166 -10.36 1.95 0.60
N TRP A 167 -10.76 0.87 1.26
CA TRP A 167 -11.07 -0.40 0.62
C TRP A 167 -12.52 -0.45 0.16
N ARG A 168 -12.74 -1.00 -1.04
CA ARG A 168 -14.04 -1.46 -1.50
C ARG A 168 -13.91 -2.83 -2.17
N ALA A 169 -14.91 -3.68 -1.99
CA ALA A 169 -15.06 -4.92 -2.73
C ALA A 169 -15.68 -4.63 -4.10
N SER A 170 -15.27 -5.35 -5.14
CA SER A 170 -15.80 -5.21 -6.49
C SER A 170 -16.22 -6.57 -7.04
N GLY A 171 -17.20 -6.58 -7.94
CA GLY A 171 -17.53 -7.77 -8.71
C GLY A 171 -16.31 -8.31 -9.48
N PRO A 172 -16.26 -9.63 -9.72
CA PRO A 172 -15.08 -10.32 -10.27
C PRO A 172 -14.64 -9.83 -11.65
N ASN A 173 -15.58 -9.36 -12.47
CA ASN A 173 -15.34 -8.88 -13.83
C ASN A 173 -14.99 -7.39 -13.90
N LYS A 174 -14.98 -6.67 -12.76
CA LYS A 174 -14.54 -5.28 -12.74
C LYS A 174 -13.09 -5.20 -13.19
N GLY A 175 -12.78 -4.23 -14.03
CA GLY A 175 -11.42 -3.93 -14.48
C GLY A 175 -10.88 -2.64 -13.86
N TYR A 176 -9.63 -2.66 -13.39
CA TYR A 176 -8.86 -1.44 -13.05
C TYR A 176 -7.54 -1.41 -13.81
N ARG A 177 -7.06 -0.20 -14.11
CA ARG A 177 -5.82 0.01 -14.88
C ARG A 177 -4.55 -0.22 -14.05
N MET A 178 -4.69 -0.32 -12.74
CA MET A 178 -3.58 -0.36 -11.79
C MET A 178 -3.74 -1.51 -10.80
N TYR A 179 -2.61 -2.02 -10.33
CA TYR A 179 -2.52 -3.01 -9.28
C TYR A 179 -1.25 -2.76 -8.46
N LEU A 180 -1.30 -3.06 -7.17
CA LEU A 180 -0.18 -2.88 -6.25
C LEU A 180 0.52 -4.22 -6.04
N VAL A 181 1.81 -4.26 -6.36
CA VAL A 181 2.69 -5.41 -6.17
C VAL A 181 3.39 -5.27 -4.82
N GLU A 182 3.53 -6.38 -4.11
CA GLU A 182 4.39 -6.54 -2.95
C GLU A 182 5.44 -7.61 -3.24
N TYR A 183 6.69 -7.32 -2.90
CA TYR A 183 7.81 -8.24 -2.91
C TYR A 183 8.28 -8.49 -1.46
N PRO A 184 7.89 -9.61 -0.83
CA PRO A 184 8.17 -9.89 0.58
C PRO A 184 9.61 -10.38 0.79
N THR A 185 10.58 -9.50 0.61
CA THR A 185 12.02 -9.80 0.70
C THR A 185 12.47 -10.13 2.13
N GLY A 186 11.76 -9.64 3.14
CA GLY A 186 12.12 -9.76 4.55
C GLY A 186 13.25 -8.81 4.99
N LYS A 187 13.82 -8.04 4.06
CA LYS A 187 14.95 -7.12 4.25
C LYS A 187 15.00 -6.04 3.16
N GLU A 188 15.73 -4.97 3.45
CA GLU A 188 16.16 -3.99 2.46
C GLU A 188 17.18 -4.62 1.50
#